data_AF-A0A1X1ZXP5-F1
#
_entry.id   AF-A0A1X1ZXP5-F1
#
_cell.length_a   1.000
_cell.length_b   1.000
_cell.length_c   1.000
_cell.angle_alpha   90.00
_cell.angle_beta   90.00
_cell.angle_gamma   90.00
#
_symmetry.space_group_name_H-M   'P 1'
#
loop_
_entity.id
_entity.type
_entity.pdbx_description
1 polymer ?
#
loop_
_entity_poly.entity_id
_entity_poly.type
_entity_poly.pdbx_seq_one_letter_code
_entity_poly.pdbx_strand_id
1 'polypeptide(L)'
;MKKGVSFAVGVAPLGACANQGSNQSTTSSSVPPGTERMATQVKAADGSQVATATIDFANGYATVTVEAGPNQALSPGFHGLEIHGVGKCEPNSAAPAGGSTGDFNSSGGVYQASGHTGYPASGDLTALQVRTDGSAKLVTTSNLFTAADLRNGSGTALIIHQTPDNLTSTSTGDSSKRLACGVIAAAAATTTSSTTATTSETTITTTAVAPPASTSTSTSTVTVTSSVPTLTTTPTKTLTTTVVPPGG
;
A
#
# COMPACT_ATOMS: atom_id res chain seq x y z
N MET A 1 52.91 -55.43 -1.04
CA MET A 1 52.77 -55.86 0.36
C MET A 1 51.50 -55.23 0.89
N LYS A 2 50.53 -56.08 1.24
CA LYS A 2 49.17 -55.74 1.70
C LYS A 2 49.22 -55.23 3.14
N LYS A 3 48.46 -54.20 3.51
CA LYS A 3 47.61 -54.16 4.71
C LYS A 3 46.46 -53.17 4.51
N GLY A 4 45.27 -53.71 4.29
CA GLY A 4 44.01 -52.99 4.48
C GLY A 4 43.55 -53.15 5.93
N VAL A 5 42.72 -52.22 6.40
CA VAL A 5 41.95 -52.37 7.63
C VAL A 5 40.55 -51.83 7.37
N SER A 6 39.60 -52.76 7.30
CA SER A 6 38.17 -52.54 7.42
C SER A 6 37.80 -52.48 8.89
N PHE A 7 36.83 -51.65 9.27
CA PHE A 7 36.06 -51.83 10.50
C PHE A 7 34.57 -51.59 10.26
N ALA A 8 33.81 -52.33 11.06
CA ALA A 8 32.50 -52.88 10.76
C ALA A 8 31.33 -51.95 11.13
N VAL A 9 30.22 -52.25 10.45
CA VAL A 9 28.85 -51.80 10.70
C VAL A 9 28.37 -52.25 12.08
N GLY A 10 27.80 -51.32 12.85
CA GLY A 10 27.01 -51.60 14.06
C GLY A 10 25.57 -51.11 13.87
N VAL A 11 24.61 -52.04 13.91
CA VAL A 11 23.17 -51.81 13.88
C VAL A 11 22.59 -52.15 15.25
N ALA A 12 21.79 -51.26 15.84
CA ALA A 12 20.62 -51.50 16.73
C ALA A 12 20.23 -50.21 17.50
N PRO A 13 19.03 -50.12 18.11
CA PRO A 13 17.69 -50.44 17.63
C PRO A 13 16.73 -49.22 17.74
N LEU A 14 15.48 -49.43 17.28
CA LEU A 14 14.36 -48.50 17.35
C LEU A 14 14.03 -48.05 18.79
N GLY A 15 13.98 -46.73 18.99
CA GLY A 15 13.37 -46.08 20.15
C GLY A 15 12.33 -45.06 19.68
N ALA A 16 11.06 -45.45 19.71
CA ALA A 16 9.92 -44.56 19.51
C ALA A 16 9.76 -43.66 20.73
N CYS A 17 9.71 -42.34 20.53
CA CYS A 17 9.21 -41.38 21.52
C CYS A 17 8.46 -40.24 20.81
N ALA A 18 7.15 -40.23 21.07
CA ALA A 18 6.28 -39.08 21.28
C ALA A 18 6.34 -37.89 20.29
N ASN A 19 5.23 -37.81 19.55
CA ASN A 19 4.68 -36.63 18.90
C ASN A 19 4.56 -35.46 19.90
N GLN A 20 5.55 -34.56 19.90
CA GLN A 20 5.43 -33.23 20.50
C GLN A 20 5.05 -32.29 19.36
N GLY A 21 3.80 -31.85 19.37
CA GLY A 21 3.34 -30.79 18.48
C GLY A 21 4.22 -29.56 18.70
N SER A 22 5.04 -29.25 17.71
CA SER A 22 5.73 -27.98 17.61
C SER A 22 4.67 -26.90 17.41
N ASN A 23 4.12 -26.41 18.52
CA ASN A 23 3.64 -25.04 18.58
C ASN A 23 4.80 -24.19 18.09
N GLN A 24 4.68 -23.72 16.85
CA GLN A 24 5.51 -22.70 16.29
C GLN A 24 5.31 -21.47 17.18
N SER A 25 6.16 -21.35 18.19
CA SER A 25 6.45 -20.07 18.82
C SER A 25 6.87 -19.17 17.67
N THR A 26 5.93 -18.32 17.26
CA THR A 26 6.21 -17.06 16.59
C THR A 26 7.29 -16.39 17.44
N THR A 27 8.55 -16.52 17.02
CA THR A 27 9.60 -15.61 17.41
C THR A 27 9.18 -14.25 16.89
N SER A 28 8.37 -13.56 17.69
CA SER A 28 8.25 -12.12 17.64
C SER A 28 9.65 -11.61 17.94
N SER A 29 10.40 -11.29 16.88
CA SER A 29 11.63 -10.54 16.98
C SER A 29 11.32 -9.28 17.77
N SER A 30 11.71 -9.26 19.05
CA SER A 30 11.56 -8.09 19.90
C SER A 30 12.47 -7.02 19.32
N VAL A 31 11.87 -6.06 18.61
CA VAL A 31 12.55 -4.85 18.17
C VAL A 31 13.16 -4.20 19.41
N PRO A 32 14.48 -3.91 19.43
CA PRO A 32 15.10 -3.21 20.54
C PRO A 32 14.34 -1.91 20.84
N PRO A 33 14.11 -1.55 22.12
CA PRO A 33 13.52 -0.27 22.47
C PRO A 33 14.34 0.87 21.84
N GLY A 34 13.70 1.72 21.05
CA GLY A 34 14.37 2.85 20.37
C GLY A 34 14.68 2.65 18.88
N THR A 35 14.32 1.51 18.29
CA THR A 35 14.32 1.34 16.82
C THR A 35 12.90 1.43 16.29
N GLU A 36 12.62 2.45 15.48
CA GLU A 36 11.33 2.60 14.83
C GLU A 36 11.43 2.14 13.38
N ARG A 37 10.51 1.29 12.92
CA ARG A 37 10.53 0.72 11.57
C ARG A 37 9.26 1.04 10.82
N MET A 38 9.41 1.47 9.58
CA MET A 38 8.32 1.62 8.60
C MET A 38 8.62 0.72 7.40
N ALA A 39 7.58 0.17 6.77
CA ALA A 39 7.72 -0.72 5.63
C ALA A 39 6.58 -0.52 4.64
N THR A 40 6.86 -0.67 3.36
CA THR A 40 5.86 -0.58 2.30
C THR A 40 6.16 -1.51 1.12
N GLN A 41 5.11 -1.94 0.43
CA GLN A 41 5.22 -2.55 -0.88
C GLN A 41 5.16 -1.45 -1.93
N VAL A 42 6.12 -1.46 -2.84
CA VAL A 42 6.15 -0.51 -3.96
C VAL A 42 5.53 -1.20 -5.17
N LYS A 43 4.46 -0.61 -5.71
CA LYS A 43 3.64 -1.19 -6.77
C LYS A 43 3.64 -0.33 -8.03
N ALA A 44 3.56 -0.96 -9.19
CA ALA A 44 3.33 -0.27 -10.46
C ALA A 44 1.85 0.16 -10.59
N ALA A 45 1.53 0.94 -11.62
CA ALA A 45 0.20 1.52 -11.83
C ALA A 45 -0.89 0.46 -12.04
N ASP A 46 -0.51 -0.72 -12.53
CA ASP A 46 -1.38 -1.90 -12.67
C ASP A 46 -1.58 -2.68 -11.36
N GLY A 47 -0.95 -2.25 -10.26
CA GLY A 47 -1.02 -2.87 -8.93
C GLY A 47 -0.02 -4.02 -8.70
N SER A 48 0.75 -4.41 -9.73
CA SER A 48 1.79 -5.42 -9.60
C SER A 48 2.89 -4.95 -8.65
N GLN A 49 3.42 -5.87 -7.84
CA GLN A 49 4.49 -5.54 -6.90
C GLN A 49 5.82 -5.43 -7.65
N VAL A 50 6.50 -4.30 -7.49
CA VAL A 50 7.80 -3.99 -8.11
C VAL A 50 8.94 -4.17 -7.12
N ALA A 51 8.76 -3.65 -5.89
CA ALA A 51 9.78 -3.69 -4.86
C ALA A 51 9.17 -3.77 -3.46
N THR A 52 10.04 -3.96 -2.47
CA THR A 52 9.75 -3.72 -1.05
C THR A 52 10.69 -2.64 -0.54
N ALA A 53 10.20 -1.80 0.37
CA ALA A 53 11.01 -0.77 0.99
C ALA A 53 10.82 -0.78 2.51
N THR A 54 11.91 -0.56 3.24
CA THR A 54 11.91 -0.49 4.70
C THR A 54 12.76 0.68 5.16
N ILE A 55 12.29 1.38 6.19
CA ILE A 55 12.95 2.54 6.77
C ILE A 55 13.12 2.28 8.26
N ASP A 56 14.37 2.12 8.69
CA ASP A 56 14.74 1.91 10.08
C ASP A 56 15.31 3.19 10.67
N PHE A 57 14.65 3.73 11.69
CA PHE A 57 15.11 4.91 12.41
C PHE A 57 15.84 4.47 13.68
N ALA A 58 17.10 4.86 13.77
CA ALA A 58 17.95 4.63 14.94
C ALA A 58 19.06 5.69 14.96
N ASN A 59 19.58 6.01 16.15
CA ASN A 59 20.77 6.86 16.31
C ASN A 59 20.67 8.24 15.61
N GLY A 60 19.46 8.80 15.47
CA GLY A 60 19.24 10.11 14.87
C GLY A 60 19.22 10.15 13.33
N TYR A 61 19.19 9.01 12.64
CA TYR A 61 19.04 8.94 11.19
C TYR A 61 18.14 7.77 10.75
N ALA A 62 17.70 7.83 9.50
CA ALA A 62 16.95 6.78 8.82
C ALA A 62 17.88 5.92 7.97
N THR A 63 17.74 4.60 8.03
CA THR A 63 18.33 3.63 7.08
C THR A 63 17.22 3.16 6.15
N VAL A 64 17.31 3.53 4.87
CA VAL A 64 16.34 3.14 3.84
C VAL A 64 16.90 1.96 3.05
N THR A 65 16.17 0.86 3.03
CA THR A 65 16.46 -0.31 2.19
C THR A 65 15.36 -0.47 1.16
N VAL A 66 15.72 -0.59 -0.11
CA VAL A 66 14.81 -0.92 -1.22
C VAL A 66 15.33 -2.15 -1.93
N GLU A 67 14.45 -3.13 -2.13
CA GLU A 67 14.79 -4.39 -2.79
C GLU A 67 13.72 -4.78 -3.80
N ALA A 68 14.17 -5.04 -5.03
CA ALA A 68 13.35 -5.51 -6.14
C ALA A 68 13.94 -6.82 -6.66
N GLY A 69 13.08 -7.84 -6.82
CA GLY A 69 13.42 -9.05 -7.56
C GLY A 69 13.41 -8.80 -9.08
N PRO A 70 13.76 -9.80 -9.90
CA PRO A 70 13.65 -9.69 -11.35
C PRO A 70 12.23 -9.31 -11.79
N ASN A 71 12.11 -8.27 -12.61
CA ASN A 71 10.82 -7.75 -13.08
C ASN A 71 11.01 -6.95 -14.38
N GLN A 72 9.91 -6.62 -15.06
CA GLN A 72 9.90 -5.83 -16.30
C GLN A 72 9.42 -4.39 -16.09
N ALA A 73 9.08 -4.02 -14.85
CA ALA A 73 8.61 -2.68 -14.52
C ALA A 73 9.76 -1.68 -14.42
N LEU A 74 10.95 -2.15 -14.06
CA LEU A 74 12.17 -1.35 -13.97
C LEU A 74 13.12 -1.70 -15.12
N SER A 75 13.45 -0.71 -15.94
CA SER A 75 14.47 -0.84 -16.97
C SER A 75 15.88 -0.95 -16.37
N PRO A 76 16.86 -1.58 -17.03
CA PRO A 76 18.25 -1.54 -16.58
C PRO A 76 18.79 -0.10 -16.56
N GLY A 77 19.47 0.29 -15.48
CA GLY A 77 20.03 1.63 -15.32
C GLY A 77 19.77 2.26 -13.95
N PHE A 78 19.98 3.58 -13.84
CA PHE A 78 19.70 4.33 -12.63
C PHE A 78 18.29 4.93 -12.65
N HIS A 79 17.59 4.76 -11.54
CA HIS A 79 16.24 5.28 -11.32
C HIS A 79 16.24 6.24 -10.12
N GLY A 80 15.57 7.38 -10.25
CA GLY A 80 15.35 8.30 -9.13
C GLY A 80 14.54 7.61 -8.03
N LEU A 81 14.86 7.92 -6.78
CA LEU A 81 14.18 7.38 -5.61
C LEU A 81 13.89 8.53 -4.67
N GLU A 82 12.61 8.82 -4.47
CA GLU A 82 12.17 10.04 -3.78
C GLU A 82 11.02 9.71 -2.83
N ILE A 83 11.03 10.31 -1.65
CA ILE A 83 9.87 10.34 -0.75
C ILE A 83 9.05 11.55 -1.12
N HIS A 84 7.79 11.34 -1.49
CA HIS A 84 6.82 12.37 -1.82
C HIS A 84 5.94 12.72 -0.62
N GLY A 85 5.48 13.98 -0.61
CA GLY A 85 4.83 14.61 0.55
C GLY A 85 3.38 14.20 0.83
N VAL A 86 2.78 13.33 0.02
CA VAL A 86 1.42 12.82 0.24
C VAL A 86 1.41 11.30 0.17
N GLY A 87 0.81 10.68 1.19
CA GLY A 87 0.66 9.23 1.34
C GLY A 87 -0.40 8.62 0.44
N LYS A 88 -0.28 8.81 -0.88
CA LYS A 88 -1.20 8.29 -1.91
C LYS A 88 -0.42 7.71 -3.09
N CYS A 89 -0.93 6.59 -3.63
CA CYS A 89 -0.37 5.91 -4.79
C CYS A 89 -1.47 5.60 -5.82
N GLU A 90 -2.17 6.63 -6.30
CA GLU A 90 -3.28 6.44 -7.23
C GLU A 90 -2.78 6.51 -8.69
N PRO A 91 -3.02 5.47 -9.52
CA PRO A 91 -2.73 5.54 -10.95
C PRO A 91 -3.63 6.59 -11.63
N ASN A 92 -3.14 7.19 -12.72
CA ASN A 92 -3.85 8.23 -13.48
C ASN A 92 -4.54 9.30 -12.60
N SER A 93 -3.82 9.82 -11.60
CA SER A 93 -4.33 10.82 -10.66
C SER A 93 -3.82 12.23 -10.99
N ALA A 94 -4.47 13.27 -10.47
CA ALA A 94 -3.96 14.64 -10.53
C ALA A 94 -3.12 14.96 -9.29
N ALA A 95 -2.19 15.90 -9.42
CA ALA A 95 -1.45 16.40 -8.26
C ALA A 95 -2.37 17.19 -7.30
N PRO A 96 -2.01 17.33 -6.01
CA PRO A 96 -2.80 18.12 -5.05
C PRO A 96 -3.05 19.58 -5.49
N ALA A 97 -2.13 20.17 -6.25
CA ALA A 97 -2.25 21.51 -6.82
C ALA A 97 -3.09 21.55 -8.12
N GLY A 98 -3.65 20.42 -8.56
CA GLY A 98 -4.32 20.26 -9.85
C GLY A 98 -3.35 19.95 -11.00
N GLY A 99 -3.85 20.05 -12.23
CA GLY A 99 -3.09 19.79 -13.46
C GLY A 99 -3.48 18.50 -14.18
N SER A 100 -2.66 18.11 -15.16
CA SER A 100 -2.85 16.88 -15.93
C SER A 100 -2.72 15.64 -15.05
N THR A 101 -3.44 14.57 -15.42
CA THR A 101 -3.33 13.31 -14.73
C THR A 101 -2.10 12.52 -15.17
N GLY A 102 -1.61 11.67 -14.27
CA GLY A 102 -0.48 10.79 -14.49
C GLY A 102 -0.39 9.78 -13.36
N ASP A 103 0.42 8.74 -13.55
CA ASP A 103 0.56 7.73 -12.51
C ASP A 103 1.19 8.32 -11.26
N PHE A 104 0.49 8.15 -10.14
CA PHE A 104 0.93 8.55 -8.80
C PHE A 104 1.12 10.04 -8.59
N ASN A 105 0.59 10.93 -9.45
CA ASN A 105 0.69 12.37 -9.24
C ASN A 105 0.02 12.83 -7.93
N SER A 106 -0.96 12.08 -7.40
CA SER A 106 -1.59 12.39 -6.12
C SER A 106 -0.67 12.28 -4.90
N SER A 107 0.53 11.70 -5.05
CA SER A 107 1.58 11.78 -4.02
C SER A 107 2.20 13.19 -3.89
N GLY A 108 1.90 14.11 -4.81
CA GLY A 108 2.43 15.48 -4.77
C GLY A 108 3.89 15.58 -5.24
N GLY A 109 4.58 16.63 -4.83
CA GLY A 109 6.03 16.78 -5.07
C GLY A 109 6.86 16.07 -4.00
N VAL A 110 8.18 16.14 -4.16
CA VAL A 110 9.15 15.60 -3.19
C VAL A 110 8.92 16.21 -1.80
N TYR A 111 9.02 15.38 -0.77
CA TYR A 111 8.88 15.77 0.61
C TYR A 111 9.99 16.75 1.03
N GLN A 112 9.60 17.83 1.69
CA GLN A 112 10.51 18.78 2.35
C GLN A 112 10.10 18.88 3.81
N ALA A 113 11.05 18.61 4.71
CA ALA A 113 10.84 18.75 6.14
C ALA A 113 10.59 20.21 6.52
N SER A 114 9.85 20.43 7.61
CA SER A 114 9.58 21.79 8.06
C SER A 114 10.88 22.55 8.35
N GLY A 115 11.01 23.76 7.79
CA GLY A 115 12.21 24.57 7.91
C GLY A 115 13.35 24.20 6.95
N HIS A 116 13.19 23.18 6.10
CA HIS A 116 14.13 22.84 5.04
C HIS A 116 13.63 23.35 3.68
N THR A 117 14.43 24.17 3.00
CA THR A 117 14.09 24.75 1.68
C THR A 117 15.21 24.58 0.65
N GLY A 118 16.32 23.93 1.05
CA GLY A 118 17.48 23.70 0.20
C GLY A 118 17.38 22.43 -0.64
N TYR A 119 18.46 22.17 -1.39
CA TYR A 119 18.70 20.91 -2.10
C TYR A 119 19.92 20.19 -1.50
N PRO A 120 19.95 18.85 -1.51
CA PRO A 120 18.84 17.96 -1.92
C PRO A 120 17.61 18.16 -1.03
N ALA A 121 16.40 17.97 -1.59
CA ALA A 121 15.17 17.99 -0.82
C ALA A 121 15.21 16.92 0.28
N SER A 122 14.46 17.11 1.36
CA SER A 122 14.49 16.15 2.47
C SER A 122 14.15 14.72 2.03
N GLY A 123 13.22 14.58 1.09
CA GLY A 123 12.79 13.31 0.54
C GLY A 123 13.68 12.72 -0.56
N ASP A 124 14.70 13.44 -1.05
CA ASP A 124 15.61 12.92 -2.07
C ASP A 124 16.47 11.78 -1.47
N LEU A 125 16.59 10.68 -2.21
CA LEU A 125 17.42 9.53 -1.83
C LEU A 125 18.43 9.21 -2.94
N THR A 126 19.42 8.38 -2.58
CA THR A 126 20.35 7.82 -3.56
C THR A 126 19.59 7.06 -4.66
N ALA A 127 19.98 7.25 -5.92
CA ALA A 127 19.37 6.56 -7.05
C ALA A 127 19.47 5.02 -6.92
N LEU A 128 18.41 4.33 -7.33
CA LEU A 128 18.33 2.88 -7.37
C LEU A 128 18.98 2.36 -8.65
N GLN A 129 20.05 1.56 -8.54
CA GLN A 129 20.67 0.90 -9.68
C GLN A 129 19.99 -0.44 -9.96
N VAL A 130 19.41 -0.55 -11.15
CA VAL A 130 18.68 -1.73 -11.64
C VAL A 130 19.56 -2.52 -12.60
N ARG A 131 19.66 -3.84 -12.36
CA ARG A 131 20.42 -4.78 -13.21
C ARG A 131 19.66 -5.11 -14.50
N THR A 132 20.33 -5.85 -15.39
CA THR A 132 19.77 -6.27 -16.68
C THR A 132 18.52 -7.14 -16.59
N ASP A 133 18.31 -7.81 -15.46
CA ASP A 133 17.13 -8.65 -15.18
C ASP A 133 16.00 -7.91 -14.45
N GLY A 134 16.16 -6.60 -14.22
CA GLY A 134 15.21 -5.76 -13.46
C GLY A 134 15.38 -5.87 -11.93
N SER A 135 16.29 -6.70 -11.42
CA SER A 135 16.57 -6.77 -9.99
C SER A 135 17.36 -5.56 -9.51
N ALA A 136 17.12 -5.14 -8.26
CA ALA A 136 17.81 -4.00 -7.65
C ALA A 136 17.88 -4.15 -6.14
N LYS A 137 18.94 -3.60 -5.54
CA LYS A 137 19.05 -3.45 -4.09
C LYS A 137 19.81 -2.18 -3.76
N LEU A 138 19.20 -1.36 -2.91
CA LEU A 138 19.81 -0.16 -2.34
C LEU A 138 19.68 -0.19 -0.83
N VAL A 139 20.75 0.19 -0.14
CA VAL A 139 20.73 0.59 1.27
C VAL A 139 21.38 1.95 1.34
N THR A 140 20.66 2.95 1.85
CA THR A 140 21.14 4.31 2.01
C THR A 140 20.69 4.88 3.35
N THR A 141 21.24 6.03 3.73
CA THR A 141 20.92 6.70 4.99
C THR A 141 20.56 8.15 4.75
N SER A 142 19.61 8.69 5.52
CA SER A 142 19.29 10.11 5.53
C SER A 142 19.03 10.58 6.95
N ASN A 143 19.48 11.78 7.28
CA ASN A 143 19.14 12.49 8.51
C ASN A 143 18.24 13.71 8.23
N LEU A 144 17.65 13.80 7.04
CA LEU A 144 16.82 14.94 6.62
C LEU A 144 15.34 14.78 6.98
N PHE A 145 14.94 13.63 7.53
CA PHE A 145 13.58 13.36 8.03
C PHE A 145 13.60 12.36 9.18
N THR A 146 12.58 12.45 10.02
CA THR A 146 12.29 11.52 11.11
C THR A 146 11.06 10.66 10.79
N ALA A 147 10.75 9.67 11.62
CA ALA A 147 9.53 8.88 11.44
C ALA A 147 8.25 9.72 11.68
N ALA A 148 8.32 10.72 12.58
CA ALA A 148 7.23 11.65 12.81
C ALA A 148 6.95 12.51 11.57
N ASP A 149 8.02 12.97 10.90
CA ASP A 149 7.93 13.70 9.63
C ASP A 149 7.22 12.87 8.55
N LEU A 150 7.56 11.59 8.43
CA LEU A 150 6.93 10.70 7.44
C LEU A 150 5.47 10.37 7.76
N ARG A 151 5.07 10.44 9.04
CA ARG A 151 3.69 10.25 9.52
C ARG A 151 2.90 11.55 9.71
N ASN A 152 3.34 12.64 9.08
CA ASN A 152 2.59 13.90 9.11
C ASN A 152 1.15 13.71 8.60
N GLY A 153 0.28 14.72 8.78
CA GLY A 153 -1.14 14.62 8.45
C GLY A 153 -1.45 14.23 6.99
N SER A 154 -0.57 14.58 6.04
CA SER A 154 -0.68 14.19 4.63
C SER A 154 -0.09 12.81 4.34
N GLY A 155 0.62 12.21 5.28
CA GLY A 155 1.39 11.00 5.08
C GLY A 155 2.54 11.20 4.11
N THR A 156 3.18 10.12 3.68
CA THR A 156 4.26 10.14 2.68
C THR A 156 4.25 8.88 1.85
N ALA A 157 4.79 8.94 0.64
CA ALA A 157 4.92 7.81 -0.27
C ALA A 157 6.33 7.75 -0.86
N LEU A 158 6.86 6.55 -1.08
CA LEU A 158 8.10 6.33 -1.82
C LEU A 158 7.78 6.16 -3.30
N ILE A 159 8.47 6.91 -4.17
CA ILE A 159 8.35 6.82 -5.62
C ILE A 159 9.68 6.34 -6.23
N ILE A 160 9.57 5.43 -7.19
CA ILE A 160 10.65 5.09 -8.12
C ILE A 160 10.36 5.79 -9.45
N HIS A 161 11.27 6.66 -9.87
CA HIS A 161 11.17 7.43 -11.11
C HIS A 161 11.83 6.71 -12.29
N GLN A 162 11.40 7.07 -13.51
CA GLN A 162 11.98 6.51 -14.73
C GLN A 162 13.42 6.97 -14.96
N THR A 163 13.71 8.24 -14.64
CA THR A 163 15.05 8.83 -14.81
C THR A 163 15.73 9.01 -13.47
N PRO A 164 17.07 9.00 -13.41
CA PRO A 164 17.78 9.37 -12.20
C PRO A 164 17.56 10.85 -11.86
N ASP A 165 17.57 11.18 -10.57
CA ASP A 165 17.61 12.55 -10.11
C ASP A 165 19.05 13.10 -10.14
N ASN A 166 19.20 14.39 -10.40
CA ASN A 166 20.47 15.10 -10.33
C ASN A 166 20.72 15.75 -8.96
N LEU A 167 19.76 15.73 -8.03
CA LEU A 167 19.87 16.23 -6.64
C LEU A 167 20.22 17.72 -6.52
N THR A 168 20.07 18.52 -7.60
CA THR A 168 20.59 19.90 -7.67
C THR A 168 19.53 20.97 -7.92
N SER A 169 18.28 20.61 -8.32
CA SER A 169 17.20 21.58 -8.56
C SER A 169 15.81 20.94 -8.63
N THR A 170 14.75 21.74 -8.45
CA THR A 170 13.34 21.30 -8.52
C THR A 170 12.89 20.77 -9.88
N SER A 171 13.56 21.11 -10.99
CA SER A 171 12.93 20.92 -12.31
C SER A 171 13.17 19.54 -12.93
N THR A 172 14.09 18.74 -12.40
CA THR A 172 14.52 17.48 -13.04
C THR A 172 13.89 16.22 -12.44
N GLY A 173 13.50 16.21 -11.15
CA GLY A 173 12.84 15.08 -10.49
C GLY A 173 11.32 15.02 -10.72
N ASP A 174 10.63 16.15 -10.53
CA ASP A 174 9.16 16.24 -10.50
C ASP A 174 8.45 15.94 -11.85
N SER A 175 9.17 16.00 -12.97
CA SER A 175 8.61 15.82 -14.32
C SER A 175 8.85 14.44 -14.93
N SER A 176 9.61 13.58 -14.25
CA SER A 176 9.91 12.24 -14.75
C SER A 176 8.75 11.29 -14.44
N LYS A 177 8.51 10.31 -15.32
CA LYS A 177 7.44 9.33 -15.10
C LYS A 177 7.68 8.57 -13.79
N ARG A 178 6.65 8.45 -12.97
CA ARG A 178 6.64 7.68 -11.72
C ARG A 178 6.30 6.23 -12.07
N LEU A 179 7.27 5.33 -11.97
CA LEU A 179 7.12 3.93 -12.39
C LEU A 179 6.43 3.09 -11.32
N ALA A 180 6.73 3.35 -10.06
CA ALA A 180 6.18 2.60 -8.94
C ALA A 180 6.04 3.46 -7.69
N CYS A 181 5.05 3.16 -6.86
CA CYS A 181 4.72 3.90 -5.64
C CYS A 181 4.43 2.96 -4.48
N GLY A 182 4.92 3.31 -3.29
CA GLY A 182 4.57 2.63 -2.04
C GLY A 182 4.23 3.63 -0.94
N VAL A 183 3.01 3.58 -0.40
CA VAL A 183 2.60 4.44 0.72
C VAL A 183 3.41 4.08 1.97
N ILE A 184 4.20 5.02 2.49
CA ILE A 184 4.98 4.85 3.73
C ILE A 184 4.08 5.08 4.94
N ALA A 185 3.28 6.16 4.89
CA ALA A 185 2.21 6.44 5.82
C ALA A 185 1.04 7.03 5.04
N ALA A 186 -0.18 6.57 5.30
CA ALA A 186 -1.37 7.10 4.64
C ALA A 186 -1.64 8.54 5.09
N ALA A 187 -2.19 9.35 4.19
CA ALA A 187 -2.80 10.61 4.58
C ALA A 187 -3.88 10.33 5.62
N ALA A 188 -3.85 11.05 6.75
CA ALA A 188 -4.90 10.94 7.74
C ALA A 188 -6.22 11.31 7.06
N ALA A 189 -7.19 10.38 7.07
CA ALA A 189 -8.53 10.72 6.65
C ALA A 189 -9.02 11.83 7.60
N THR A 190 -9.28 13.02 7.05
CA THR A 190 -10.06 14.04 7.74
C THR A 190 -11.43 13.42 7.98
N THR A 191 -11.56 12.71 9.09
CA THR A 191 -12.86 12.31 9.59
C THR A 191 -13.44 13.61 10.09
N THR A 192 -14.15 14.32 9.21
CA THR A 192 -15.12 15.32 9.64
C THR A 192 -16.14 14.52 10.45
N SER A 193 -15.88 14.37 11.75
CA SER A 193 -16.88 13.95 12.71
C SER A 193 -17.95 15.03 12.70
N SER A 194 -18.90 14.91 11.78
CA SER A 194 -20.19 15.56 11.90
C SER A 194 -20.84 14.97 13.14
N THR A 195 -20.64 15.63 14.28
CA THR A 195 -21.41 15.38 15.49
C THR A 195 -22.85 15.80 15.18
N THR A 196 -23.61 14.91 14.56
CA THR A 196 -25.07 15.01 14.55
C THR A 196 -25.49 14.68 15.97
N ALA A 197 -25.72 15.72 16.78
CA ALA A 197 -26.30 15.58 18.10
C ALA A 197 -27.73 15.01 17.93
N THR A 198 -27.87 13.70 18.09
CA THR A 198 -29.18 13.05 18.24
C THR A 198 -29.70 13.36 19.64
N THR A 199 -30.46 14.44 19.76
CA THR A 199 -31.30 14.71 20.93
C THR A 199 -32.28 13.56 21.08
N SER A 200 -32.05 12.70 22.07
CA SER A 200 -32.94 11.59 22.41
C SER A 200 -34.01 12.13 23.35
N GLU A 201 -35.17 12.51 22.80
CA GLU A 201 -36.34 12.84 23.62
C GLU A 201 -36.86 11.57 24.30
N THR A 202 -36.88 11.58 25.63
CA THR A 202 -37.39 10.49 26.47
C THR A 202 -38.88 10.70 26.70
N THR A 203 -39.72 9.98 25.97
CA THR A 203 -41.17 9.93 26.22
C THR A 203 -41.47 8.97 27.37
N ILE A 204 -41.96 9.51 28.48
CA ILE A 204 -42.37 8.74 29.66
C ILE A 204 -43.80 8.21 29.42
N THR A 205 -43.94 6.90 29.22
CA THR A 205 -45.24 6.24 29.08
C THR A 205 -45.73 5.74 30.45
N THR A 206 -46.73 6.42 31.02
CA THR A 206 -47.42 5.99 32.25
C THR A 206 -48.35 4.81 31.95
N THR A 207 -48.09 3.66 32.57
CA THR A 207 -48.92 2.45 32.43
C THR A 207 -50.16 2.56 33.32
N ALA A 208 -51.35 2.68 32.71
CA ALA A 208 -52.63 2.49 33.38
C ALA A 208 -53.07 1.02 33.24
N VAL A 209 -53.46 0.40 34.36
CA VAL A 209 -53.97 -0.97 34.44
C VAL A 209 -55.39 -1.03 33.87
N ALA A 210 -55.65 -1.98 32.96
CA ALA A 210 -56.98 -2.27 32.43
C ALA A 210 -57.27 -3.80 32.40
N PRO A 211 -58.55 -4.21 32.50
CA PRO A 211 -59.02 -5.52 32.99
C PRO A 211 -58.95 -6.69 31.97
N PRO A 212 -59.28 -7.95 32.37
CA PRO A 212 -58.99 -9.14 31.58
C PRO A 212 -59.91 -9.35 30.36
N ALA A 213 -59.43 -10.24 29.49
CA ALA A 213 -59.80 -10.43 28.10
C ALA A 213 -61.25 -10.83 27.82
N SER A 214 -61.84 -10.19 26.81
CA SER A 214 -62.99 -10.69 26.06
C SER A 214 -62.54 -11.05 24.64
N THR A 215 -62.67 -12.32 24.32
CA THR A 215 -62.43 -12.91 23.00
C THR A 215 -63.40 -12.30 21.98
N SER A 216 -62.88 -11.75 20.89
CA SER A 216 -63.68 -11.47 19.69
C SER A 216 -62.81 -11.57 18.45
N THR A 217 -63.15 -12.58 17.65
CA THR A 217 -62.67 -12.85 16.30
C THR A 217 -63.06 -11.71 15.37
N SER A 218 -62.13 -11.16 14.60
CA SER A 218 -62.48 -10.47 13.36
C SER A 218 -61.37 -10.59 12.31
N THR A 219 -61.78 -11.13 11.17
CA THR A 219 -61.06 -11.33 9.92
C THR A 219 -60.74 -9.98 9.27
N SER A 220 -59.53 -9.79 8.75
CA SER A 220 -59.28 -8.75 7.73
C SER A 220 -58.13 -9.11 6.79
N THR A 221 -58.53 -9.13 5.52
CA THR A 221 -57.85 -9.23 4.22
C THR A 221 -56.43 -8.66 4.11
N VAL A 222 -55.56 -9.45 3.48
CA VAL A 222 -54.22 -9.06 3.02
C VAL A 222 -54.34 -8.45 1.62
N THR A 223 -54.02 -7.16 1.48
CA THR A 223 -53.84 -6.52 0.17
C THR A 223 -52.40 -6.76 -0.28
N VAL A 224 -52.23 -7.58 -1.32
CA VAL A 224 -50.94 -7.82 -1.96
C VAL A 224 -50.69 -6.70 -2.98
N THR A 225 -49.78 -5.78 -2.67
CA THR A 225 -49.28 -4.80 -3.64
C THR A 225 -48.21 -5.45 -4.49
N SER A 226 -48.56 -5.78 -5.74
CA SER A 226 -47.64 -6.26 -6.77
C SER A 226 -46.82 -5.10 -7.32
N SER A 227 -45.52 -5.07 -7.03
CA SER A 227 -44.55 -4.18 -7.69
C SER A 227 -43.94 -4.91 -8.88
N VAL A 228 -44.29 -4.45 -10.09
CA VAL A 228 -43.75 -4.93 -11.37
C VAL A 228 -42.30 -4.47 -11.52
N PRO A 229 -41.33 -5.36 -11.80
CA PRO A 229 -39.96 -4.94 -12.11
C PRO A 229 -39.90 -4.35 -13.53
N THR A 230 -39.43 -3.12 -13.64
CA THR A 230 -39.12 -2.47 -14.93
C THR A 230 -37.78 -2.98 -15.43
N LEU A 231 -37.79 -3.73 -16.54
CA LEU A 231 -36.58 -4.15 -17.26
C LEU A 231 -36.09 -2.99 -18.13
N THR A 232 -34.94 -2.41 -17.77
CA THR A 232 -34.23 -1.44 -18.61
C THR A 232 -33.33 -2.18 -19.59
N THR A 233 -33.69 -2.18 -20.87
CA THR A 233 -32.86 -2.69 -21.97
C THR A 233 -31.88 -1.62 -22.44
N THR A 234 -30.60 -1.97 -22.51
CA THR A 234 -29.54 -1.11 -23.08
C THR A 234 -29.42 -1.40 -24.58
N PRO A 235 -29.38 -0.39 -25.47
CA PRO A 235 -29.19 -0.64 -26.90
C PRO A 235 -27.74 -1.00 -27.22
N THR A 236 -27.55 -2.19 -27.80
CA THR A 236 -26.27 -2.66 -28.36
C THR A 236 -25.91 -1.85 -29.61
N LYS A 237 -24.74 -1.21 -29.60
CA LYS A 237 -24.17 -0.49 -30.76
C LYS A 237 -23.44 -1.49 -31.66
N THR A 238 -23.99 -1.76 -32.85
CA THR A 238 -23.35 -2.57 -33.89
C THR A 238 -22.17 -1.82 -34.51
N LEU A 239 -20.97 -2.39 -34.45
CA LEU A 239 -19.79 -1.92 -35.16
C LEU A 239 -19.75 -2.56 -36.56
N THR A 240 -19.95 -1.73 -37.59
CA THR A 240 -19.73 -2.13 -38.99
C THR A 240 -18.23 -2.00 -39.29
N THR A 241 -17.58 -3.12 -39.58
CA THR A 241 -16.18 -3.15 -40.03
C THR A 241 -16.18 -3.17 -41.56
N THR A 242 -15.74 -2.07 -42.19
CA THR A 242 -15.50 -2.04 -43.64
C THR A 242 -14.11 -2.59 -43.92
N VAL A 243 -14.07 -3.75 -44.58
CA VAL A 243 -12.83 -4.38 -45.06
C VAL A 243 -12.38 -3.67 -46.34
N VAL A 244 -11.18 -3.09 -46.33
CA VAL A 244 -10.51 -2.56 -47.53
C VAL A 244 -9.65 -3.68 -48.13
N PRO A 245 -9.78 -4.00 -49.43
CA PRO A 245 -8.95 -5.02 -50.08
C PRO A 245 -7.52 -4.51 -50.35
N PRO A 246 -6.52 -5.41 -50.41
CA PRO A 246 -5.14 -5.06 -50.69
C PRO A 246 -4.89 -4.93 -52.20
N GLY A 247 -4.25 -3.83 -52.64
CA GLY A 247 -3.64 -3.74 -53.96
C GLY A 247 -3.37 -2.31 -54.44
N GLY A 248 -2.09 -1.99 -54.66
CA GLY A 248 -1.62 -0.74 -55.29
C GLY A 248 -0.23 -0.34 -54.84
#